data_AF-A0A4Y2ASC4-F1
#
_entry.id   AF-A0A4Y2ASC4-F1
#
_cell.length_a   1.000
_cell.length_b   1.000
_cell.length_c   1.000
_cell.angle_alpha   90.00
_cell.angle_beta   90.00
_cell.angle_gamma   90.00
#
_symmetry.space_group_name_H-M   'P 1'
#
loop_
_entity.id
_entity.type
_entity.pdbx_description
1 polymer ?
#
loop_
_entity_poly.entity_id
_entity_poly.type
_entity_poly.pdbx_seq_one_letter_code
_entity_poly.pdbx_strand_id
1 'polypeptide(L)'
;MCRKNTSVVFLPANTTSLMQPCYQGRIGALKSSYSHEMRARILESFEDNEEITANDSAEKTTLLEAVHLFSSSRNRILVDTIRNCFAPVDSVKH
;
A
#
# COMPACT_ATOMS: atom_id res chain seq x y z
N MET A 1 2.91 0.61 -27.37
CA MET A 1 4.37 0.54 -27.12
C MET A 1 4.77 -0.90 -26.80
N CYS A 2 5.29 -1.66 -27.77
CA CYS A 2 5.84 -3.01 -27.50
C CYS A 2 7.35 -2.91 -27.25
N ARG A 3 7.78 -3.03 -25.99
CA ARG A 3 9.19 -3.20 -25.65
C ARG A 3 9.63 -4.62 -26.00
N LYS A 4 10.53 -4.75 -26.98
CA LYS A 4 10.97 -6.03 -27.58
C LYS A 4 11.85 -6.91 -26.66
N ASN A 5 12.26 -6.43 -25.49
CA ASN A 5 13.08 -7.17 -24.52
C ASN A 5 12.34 -7.38 -23.19
N THR A 6 11.15 -7.98 -23.23
CA THR A 6 10.41 -8.32 -22.01
C THR A 6 10.25 -9.82 -21.96
N SER A 7 10.92 -10.48 -21.02
CA SER A 7 10.71 -11.90 -20.74
C SER A 7 9.51 -12.05 -19.81
N VAL A 8 8.57 -12.91 -20.19
CA VAL A 8 7.42 -13.26 -19.36
C VAL A 8 7.78 -14.54 -18.60
N VAL A 9 7.78 -14.45 -17.27
CA VAL A 9 8.04 -15.59 -16.40
C VAL A 9 6.71 -16.11 -15.87
N PHE A 10 6.46 -17.40 -16.06
CA PHE A 10 5.30 -18.08 -15.48
C PHE A 10 5.63 -18.55 -14.07
N LEU A 11 4.78 -18.17 -13.11
CA LEU A 11 4.90 -18.63 -11.75
C LEU A 11 4.13 -19.94 -11.56
N PRO A 12 4.61 -20.84 -10.69
CA PRO A 12 3.87 -22.04 -10.34
C PRO A 12 2.51 -21.69 -9.74
N ALA A 13 1.51 -22.56 -9.97
CA ALA A 13 0.16 -22.36 -9.46
C ALA A 13 0.18 -22.12 -7.93
N ASN A 14 -0.70 -21.23 -7.45
CA ASN A 14 -0.88 -20.90 -6.03
C ASN A 14 0.34 -20.27 -5.31
N THR A 15 1.39 -19.88 -6.04
CA THR A 15 2.56 -19.23 -5.43
C THR A 15 2.56 -17.71 -5.56
N THR A 16 1.52 -17.13 -6.15
CA THR A 16 1.40 -15.69 -6.46
C THR A 16 1.69 -14.81 -5.25
N SER A 17 1.14 -15.10 -4.08
CA SER A 17 1.36 -14.31 -2.86
C SER A 17 2.78 -14.41 -2.31
N LEU A 18 3.44 -15.55 -2.53
CA LEU A 18 4.78 -15.85 -2.02
C LEU A 18 5.90 -15.47 -2.98
N MET A 19 5.65 -15.42 -4.29
CA MET A 19 6.68 -15.20 -5.30
C MET A 19 6.54 -13.87 -6.03
N GLN A 20 5.37 -13.23 -6.02
CA GLN A 20 5.22 -11.93 -6.67
C GLN A 20 5.69 -10.81 -5.74
N PRO A 21 6.71 -10.03 -6.15
CA PRO A 21 7.26 -8.92 -5.36
C PRO A 21 6.19 -7.86 -4.97
N CYS A 22 5.13 -7.74 -5.78
CA CYS A 22 4.02 -6.86 -5.46
C CYS A 22 3.29 -7.31 -4.18
N TYR A 23 3.01 -8.60 -4.06
CA TYR A 23 2.28 -9.18 -2.94
C TYR A 23 3.16 -9.36 -1.69
N GLN A 24 4.45 -9.67 -1.86
CA GLN A 24 5.37 -9.93 -0.75
C GLN A 24 5.66 -8.71 0.15
N GLY A 25 5.52 -7.48 -0.34
CA GLY A 25 5.81 -6.31 0.51
C GLY A 25 5.24 -4.99 0.02
N ARG A 26 5.07 -4.78 -1.29
CA ARG A 26 4.54 -3.51 -1.81
C ARG A 26 3.08 -3.29 -1.41
N ILE A 27 2.21 -4.27 -1.59
CA ILE A 27 0.78 -4.14 -1.22
C ILE A 27 0.62 -4.03 0.30
N GLY A 28 1.38 -4.83 1.07
CA GLY A 28 1.35 -4.79 2.54
C GLY A 28 1.78 -3.43 3.09
N ALA A 29 2.93 -2.91 2.66
CA ALA A 29 3.42 -1.61 3.06
C ALA A 29 2.47 -0.48 2.66
N LEU A 30 1.93 -0.54 1.44
CA LEU A 30 0.98 0.45 0.95
C LEU A 30 -0.32 0.44 1.76
N LYS A 31 -0.87 -0.73 2.06
CA LYS A 31 -2.08 -0.87 2.89
C LYS A 31 -1.85 -0.33 4.30
N SER A 32 -0.71 -0.65 4.90
CA SER A 32 -0.34 -0.14 6.23
C SER A 32 -0.25 1.39 6.25
N SER A 33 0.47 1.97 5.28
CA SER A 33 0.63 3.41 5.11
C SER A 33 -0.73 4.10 4.89
N TYR A 34 -1.55 3.54 4.00
CA TYR A 34 -2.90 4.04 3.73
C TYR A 34 -3.80 4.02 4.98
N SER A 35 -3.79 2.92 5.73
CA SER A 35 -4.57 2.83 6.98
C SER A 35 -4.07 3.80 8.04
N HIS A 36 -2.77 4.10 8.08
CA HIS A 36 -2.23 5.12 8.98
C HIS A 36 -2.74 6.52 8.60
N GLU A 37 -2.63 6.91 7.33
CA GLU A 37 -3.12 8.22 6.86
C GLU A 37 -4.63 8.38 7.07
N MET A 38 -5.40 7.33 6.81
CA MET A 38 -6.85 7.34 7.04
C MET A 38 -7.17 7.62 8.52
N ARG A 39 -6.46 6.97 9.45
CA ARG A 39 -6.65 7.20 10.89
C ARG A 39 -6.23 8.60 11.31
N ALA A 40 -5.14 9.12 10.77
CA ALA A 40 -4.69 10.48 11.05
C ALA A 40 -5.76 11.51 10.63
N ARG A 41 -6.36 11.33 9.45
CA ARG A 41 -7.47 12.16 8.98
C ARG A 41 -8.73 12.05 9.84
N ILE A 42 -9.06 10.83 10.29
CA ILE A 42 -10.20 10.64 11.21
C ILE A 42 -9.91 11.36 12.54
N LEU A 43 -8.69 11.31 13.05
CA LEU A 43 -8.30 12.03 14.26
C LEU A 43 -8.46 13.55 14.10
N GLU A 44 -7.98 14.11 13.00
CA GLU A 44 -8.13 15.53 12.65
C GLU A 44 -9.62 15.94 12.60
N SER A 45 -10.49 15.07 12.07
CA SER A 45 -11.93 15.37 12.02
C SER A 45 -12.60 15.47 13.40
N PHE A 46 -12.06 14.80 14.43
CA PHE A 46 -12.54 14.93 15.80
C PHE A 46 -12.09 16.24 16.45
N GLU A 47 -10.92 16.76 16.08
CA GLU A 47 -10.42 18.06 16.57
C GLU A 47 -11.30 19.22 16.04
N ASP A 48 -11.81 19.07 14.82
CA ASP A 48 -12.65 20.08 14.17
C ASP A 48 -14.13 20.02 14.59
N ASN A 49 -14.67 18.83 14.90
CA ASN A 49 -16.07 18.63 15.29
C ASN A 49 -16.25 17.39 16.19
N GLU A 50 -16.57 17.61 17.47
CA GLU A 50 -16.74 16.55 18.49
C GLU A 50 -17.92 15.59 18.22
N GLU A 51 -18.91 15.99 17.41
CA GLU A 51 -20.09 15.18 17.11
C GLU A 51 -19.89 14.15 15.97
N ILE A 52 -18.80 14.21 15.21
CA ILE A 52 -18.59 13.32 14.05
C ILE A 52 -17.99 12.00 14.53
N THR A 53 -18.63 10.87 14.22
CA THR A 53 -18.06 9.55 14.56
C THR A 53 -16.99 9.14 13.55
N ALA A 54 -16.02 8.33 13.96
CA ALA A 54 -15.02 7.74 13.05
C ALA A 54 -15.64 7.04 11.83
N ASN A 55 -16.82 6.41 11.99
CA ASN A 55 -17.54 5.78 10.90
C ASN A 55 -18.09 6.80 9.90
N ASP A 56 -18.64 7.92 10.39
CA ASP A 56 -19.16 9.00 9.55
C ASP A 56 -18.03 9.64 8.72
N SER A 57 -16.86 9.83 9.33
CA SER A 57 -15.66 10.34 8.64
C SER A 57 -15.14 9.38 7.57
N ALA A 58 -15.18 8.07 7.85
CA ALA A 58 -14.78 7.05 6.88
C ALA A 58 -15.77 6.95 5.70
N GLU A 59 -17.08 6.95 5.98
CA GLU A 59 -18.12 6.88 4.94
C GLU A 59 -18.16 8.12 4.04
N LYS A 60 -17.81 9.30 4.57
CA LYS A 60 -17.70 10.54 3.79
C LYS A 60 -16.45 10.60 2.91
N THR A 61 -15.54 9.64 3.00
CA THR A 61 -14.34 9.65 2.17
C THR A 61 -14.71 9.51 0.70
N THR A 62 -14.47 10.55 -0.07
CA THR A 62 -14.74 10.58 -1.50
C THR A 62 -13.68 9.78 -2.27
N LEU A 63 -14.00 9.39 -3.51
CA LEU A 63 -13.04 8.72 -4.39
C LEU A 63 -11.78 9.56 -4.63
N LEU A 64 -11.93 10.89 -4.77
CA LEU A 64 -10.81 11.80 -4.96
C LEU A 64 -9.85 11.75 -3.77
N GLU A 65 -10.39 11.75 -2.57
CA GLU A 65 -9.61 11.67 -1.33
C GLU A 65 -8.94 10.32 -1.17
N ALA A 66 -9.62 9.22 -1.53
CA ALA A 66 -9.02 7.90 -1.56
C ALA A 66 -7.82 7.83 -2.53
N VAL A 67 -7.93 8.48 -3.70
CA VAL A 67 -6.82 8.58 -4.67
C VAL A 67 -5.67 9.43 -4.12
N HIS A 68 -5.95 10.55 -3.45
CA HIS A 68 -4.92 11.35 -2.79
C HIS A 68 -4.22 10.58 -1.67
N LEU A 69 -4.98 9.89 -0.81
CA LEU A 69 -4.45 9.03 0.24
C LEU A 69 -3.57 7.92 -0.35
N PHE A 70 -3.99 7.30 -1.44
CA PHE A 70 -3.19 6.30 -2.15
C PHE A 70 -1.86 6.88 -2.66
N SER A 71 -1.91 8.06 -3.29
CA SER A 71 -0.72 8.75 -3.80
C SER A 71 0.26 9.10 -2.68
N SER A 72 -0.24 9.73 -1.61
CA SER A 72 0.55 10.09 -0.42
C SER A 72 1.15 8.86 0.25
N SER A 73 0.36 7.79 0.41
CA SER A 73 0.81 6.53 1.01
C SER A 73 1.90 5.86 0.20
N ARG A 74 1.80 5.89 -1.13
CA ARG A 74 2.82 5.36 -2.05
C ARG A 74 4.12 6.15 -1.94
N ASN A 75 4.06 7.47 -1.84
CA ASN A 75 5.25 8.32 -1.72
C ASN A 75 6.03 8.09 -0.42
N ARG A 76 5.37 7.56 0.62
CA ARG A 76 6.01 7.16 1.89
C ARG A 76 6.74 5.82 1.81
N ILE A 77 6.51 5.01 0.78
CA ILE A 77 7.18 3.71 0.63
C ILE A 77 8.62 3.96 0.17
N LEU A 78 9.59 3.61 1.01
CA LEU A 78 11.00 3.75 0.70
C LEU A 78 11.41 2.81 -0.45
N VAL A 79 12.38 3.25 -1.24
CA VAL A 79 12.95 2.45 -2.33
C VAL A 79 13.51 1.13 -1.79
N ASP A 80 14.04 1.12 -0.57
CA ASP A 80 14.57 -0.09 0.07
C ASP A 80 13.46 -1.09 0.43
N THR A 81 12.27 -0.62 0.80
CA THR A 81 11.08 -1.50 0.95
C THR A 81 10.73 -2.17 -0.37
N ILE A 82 10.85 -1.45 -1.49
CA ILE A 82 10.64 -2.02 -2.83
C ILE A 82 11.73 -3.03 -3.17
N ARG A 83 13.00 -2.73 -2.88
CA ARG A 83 14.13 -3.65 -3.14
C ARG A 83 14.01 -4.94 -2.33
N ASN A 84 13.61 -4.84 -1.06
CA ASN A 84 13.41 -6.01 -0.20
C ASN A 84 12.33 -6.96 -0.72
N CYS A 85 11.37 -6.47 -1.50
CA CYS A 85 10.37 -7.33 -2.15
C CYS A 85 10.96 -8.25 -3.23
N PHE A 86 12.18 -7.98 -3.71
CA PHE A 86 12.90 -8.81 -4.67
C PHE A 86 14.07 -9.54 -4.02
N ALA A 87 14.29 -9.38 -2.71
CA ALA A 87 15.34 -10.08 -2.00
C ALA A 87 15.00 -11.58 -1.94
N PRO A 88 15.99 -12.47 -2.07
CA PRO A 88 15.80 -13.89 -1.80
C PRO A 88 15.27 -14.09 -0.38
N VAL A 89 14.34 -15.04 -0.20
CA VAL A 89 13.68 -15.31 1.09
C VAL A 89 14.70 -15.60 2.22
N ASP A 90 15.88 -16.11 1.87
CA ASP A 90 16.96 -16.46 2.80
C ASP A 90 17.77 -15.24 3.30
N SER A 91 17.53 -14.04 2.78
CA SER A 91 18.31 -12.83 3.07
C SER A 91 17.66 -11.89 4.08
N VAL A 92 16.44 -12.16 4.54
CA VAL A 92 15.74 -11.34 5.53
C VAL A 92 16.22 -11.74 6.93
N LYS A 93 17.18 -10.98 7.48
CA LYS A 93 17.63 -11.17 8.87
C LYS A 93 16.54 -10.70 9.83
N HIS A 94 16.13 -11.60 10.74
CA HIS A 94 15.34 -11.29 11.92
C HIS A 94 16.13 -10.47 12.93
#